data_AF-A0A959RRG8-F1
#
_entry.id   AF-A0A959RRG8-F1
#
_cell.length_a   1.000
_cell.length_b   1.000
_cell.length_c   1.000
_cell.angle_alpha   90.00
_cell.angle_beta   90.00
_cell.angle_gamma   90.00
#
_symmetry.space_group_name_H-M   'P 1'
#
loop_
_entity.id
_entity.type
_entity.pdbx_description
1 polymer ?
#
loop_
_entity_poly.entity_id
_entity_poly.type
_entity_poly.pdbx_seq_one_letter_code
_entity_poly.pdbx_strand_id
1 'polypeptide(L)'
;MNYYKGNAIYDHINANQLTNFKFCSGNLWQLVYGDSGCVPKLLALVIGAGNNEYNDGYTQHQIEAFNLLNTFATSCNLPIKVIKFNTDVEIENIKVADNITTEPNEITLAELRDIFSQNGLPVSNTSTAKYLNDRTSSAYHKWQRGHLGRALTVSDIDLWKLTPTGTVQRIYELKRSYIAIGNWNPYPDDYRNFRLLSALANQANIRLGIVYNVRKTKPNFNDDISSIKVFKVDFTKTPPIKLVGFYDTNGFFNL
;
A
#
# COMPACT_ATOMS: atom_id res chain seq x y z
N MET A 1 20.41 -19.77 6.21
CA MET A 1 19.83 -19.62 4.85
C MET A 1 19.22 -18.24 4.73
N ASN A 2 19.72 -17.41 3.82
CA ASN A 2 19.12 -16.11 3.53
C ASN A 2 17.85 -16.34 2.73
N TYR A 3 16.70 -16.34 3.41
CA TYR A 3 15.40 -16.36 2.77
C TYR A 3 15.26 -15.09 1.90
N TYR A 4 14.84 -15.25 0.65
CA TYR A 4 14.49 -14.10 -0.20
C TYR A 4 13.35 -13.30 0.45
N LYS A 5 13.64 -12.06 0.83
CA LYS A 5 12.69 -11.12 1.46
C LYS A 5 12.09 -10.12 0.46
N GLY A 6 12.47 -10.22 -0.81
CA GLY A 6 12.11 -9.24 -1.86
C GLY A 6 10.74 -9.45 -2.49
N ASN A 7 10.53 -8.75 -3.60
CA ASN A 7 9.40 -8.92 -4.51
C ASN A 7 9.94 -8.89 -5.94
N ALA A 8 9.76 -9.97 -6.71
CA ALA A 8 10.42 -10.08 -8.01
C ALA A 8 9.92 -9.04 -9.03
N ILE A 9 8.70 -8.52 -8.85
CA ILE A 9 8.20 -7.40 -9.66
C ILE A 9 9.03 -6.14 -9.36
N TYR A 10 9.31 -5.85 -8.08
CA TYR A 10 10.15 -4.71 -7.68
C TYR A 10 11.59 -4.88 -8.14
N ASP A 11 12.14 -6.08 -7.98
CA ASP A 11 13.50 -6.39 -8.43
C ASP A 11 13.63 -6.21 -9.95
N HIS A 12 12.64 -6.64 -10.72
CA HIS A 12 12.62 -6.45 -12.17
C HIS A 12 12.54 -4.96 -12.56
N ILE A 13 11.69 -4.17 -11.89
CA ILE A 13 11.57 -2.72 -12.12
C ILE A 13 12.94 -2.04 -11.89
N ASN A 14 13.59 -2.35 -10.77
CA ASN A 14 14.89 -1.76 -10.43
C ASN A 14 15.98 -2.20 -11.40
N ALA A 15 16.08 -3.50 -11.70
CA ALA A 15 17.11 -4.05 -12.58
C ALA A 15 17.02 -3.50 -14.02
N ASN A 16 15.81 -3.20 -14.49
CA ASN A 16 15.56 -2.67 -15.83
C ASN A 16 15.30 -1.16 -15.83
N GLN A 17 15.46 -0.48 -14.69
CA GLN A 17 15.28 0.97 -14.53
C GLN A 17 13.95 1.48 -15.10
N LEU A 18 12.85 0.74 -14.85
CA LEU A 18 11.53 1.08 -15.40
C LEU A 18 10.97 2.32 -14.68
N THR A 19 11.13 3.49 -15.30
CA THR A 19 10.76 4.79 -14.69
C THR A 19 9.26 5.05 -14.61
N ASN A 20 8.47 4.32 -15.40
CA ASN A 20 7.01 4.39 -15.42
C ASN A 20 6.36 3.55 -14.31
N PHE A 21 7.14 2.96 -13.42
CA PHE A 21 6.64 2.27 -12.23
C PHE A 21 7.26 2.88 -10.97
N LYS A 22 6.44 3.05 -9.93
CA LYS A 22 6.87 3.54 -8.61
C LYS A 22 6.25 2.69 -7.52
N PHE A 23 7.01 2.37 -6.49
CA PHE A 23 6.56 1.57 -5.35
C PHE A 23 7.32 2.00 -4.10
N CYS A 24 6.78 1.65 -2.93
CA CYS A 24 7.47 1.76 -1.65
C CYS A 24 7.93 0.37 -1.19
N SER A 25 9.04 0.31 -0.46
CA SER A 25 9.56 -0.95 0.08
C SER A 25 10.28 -0.74 1.40
N GLY A 26 10.52 -1.82 2.15
CA GLY A 26 11.15 -1.76 3.46
C GLY A 26 10.24 -1.10 4.50
N ASN A 27 10.72 -0.04 5.14
CA ASN A 27 10.00 0.71 6.17
C ASN A 27 9.26 1.95 5.61
N LEU A 28 8.79 1.87 4.38
CA LEU A 28 8.05 2.95 3.71
C LEU A 28 6.75 2.38 3.14
N TRP A 29 5.63 3.01 3.48
CA TRP A 29 4.30 2.60 3.03
C TRP A 29 3.47 3.80 2.61
N GLN A 30 2.68 3.63 1.55
CA GLN A 30 1.63 4.58 1.17
C GLN A 30 0.29 3.92 1.45
N LEU A 31 -0.47 4.47 2.38
CA LEU A 31 -1.69 3.88 2.90
C LEU A 31 -2.91 4.70 2.47
N VAL A 32 -4.00 3.98 2.22
CA VAL A 32 -5.34 4.51 2.03
C VAL A 32 -6.16 4.11 3.25
N TYR A 33 -6.75 5.08 3.93
CA TYR A 33 -7.71 4.84 4.99
C TYR A 33 -9.11 5.17 4.51
N GLY A 34 -10.06 4.31 4.83
CA GLY A 34 -11.47 4.51 4.57
C GLY A 34 -12.37 4.04 5.69
N ASP A 35 -13.65 4.37 5.54
CA ASP A 35 -14.69 4.00 6.49
C ASP A 35 -15.19 2.56 6.30
N SER A 36 -16.29 2.22 6.98
CA SER A 36 -16.90 0.89 6.94
C SER A 36 -17.53 0.57 5.58
N GLY A 37 -17.87 1.59 4.80
CA GLY A 37 -18.31 1.48 3.41
C GLY A 37 -17.17 1.38 2.40
N CYS A 38 -15.91 1.38 2.88
CA CYS A 38 -14.71 1.46 2.05
C CYS A 38 -14.63 2.76 1.22
N VAL A 39 -15.18 3.86 1.74
CA VAL A 39 -15.02 5.19 1.14
C VAL A 39 -13.68 5.77 1.61
N PRO A 40 -12.76 6.16 0.71
CA PRO A 40 -11.50 6.79 1.09
C PRO A 40 -11.73 8.09 1.86
N LYS A 41 -10.97 8.29 2.93
CA LYS A 41 -11.04 9.48 3.80
C LYS A 41 -9.70 10.16 4.01
N LEU A 42 -8.60 9.40 3.97
CA LEU A 42 -7.27 9.92 4.28
C LEU A 42 -6.21 9.08 3.56
N LEU A 43 -5.22 9.74 2.97
CA LEU A 43 -3.97 9.11 2.53
C LEU A 43 -2.87 9.35 3.55
N ALA A 44 -1.95 8.39 3.69
CA ALA A 44 -0.79 8.59 4.56
C ALA A 44 0.48 8.03 3.94
N LEU A 45 1.56 8.79 3.99
CA LEU A 45 2.91 8.24 3.87
C LEU A 45 3.37 7.84 5.26
N VAL A 46 3.65 6.55 5.47
CA VAL A 46 4.11 6.01 6.75
C VAL A 46 5.57 5.57 6.61
N ILE A 47 6.40 6.01 7.56
CA ILE A 47 7.85 5.81 7.57
C ILE A 47 8.26 5.18 8.91
N GLY A 48 8.90 4.03 8.87
CA GLY A 48 9.65 3.49 10.00
C GLY A 48 11.11 3.91 9.90
N ALA A 49 11.63 4.55 10.95
CA ALA A 49 13.01 5.02 11.02
C ALA A 49 13.69 4.42 12.26
N GLY A 50 14.97 4.05 12.14
CA GLY A 50 15.75 3.65 13.33
C GLY A 50 16.04 4.85 14.25
N ASN A 51 16.62 4.60 15.42
CA ASN A 51 16.95 5.64 16.41
C ASN A 51 17.72 6.83 15.81
N ASN A 52 18.71 6.54 14.96
CA ASN A 52 19.55 7.57 14.34
C ASN A 52 18.77 8.39 13.31
N GLU A 53 17.81 7.79 12.62
CA GLU A 53 17.10 8.40 11.50
C GLU A 53 15.79 9.06 11.94
N TYR A 54 15.27 8.76 13.14
CA TYR A 54 13.96 9.24 13.61
C TYR A 54 13.92 10.78 13.73
N ASN A 55 15.05 11.38 14.10
CA ASN A 55 15.21 12.83 14.21
C ASN A 55 15.77 13.50 12.96
N ASP A 56 16.31 12.72 12.04
CA ASP A 56 16.79 13.24 10.76
C ASP A 56 15.62 13.67 9.87
N GLY A 57 15.97 14.44 8.83
CA GLY A 57 15.06 14.79 7.75
C GLY A 57 14.61 13.57 6.93
N TYR A 58 13.97 13.85 5.80
CA TYR A 58 13.48 12.81 4.91
C TYR A 58 14.48 12.53 3.78
N THR A 59 14.60 11.25 3.43
CA THR A 59 15.44 10.84 2.28
C THR A 59 14.76 11.26 0.97
N GLN A 60 15.55 11.38 -0.10
CA GLN A 60 15.02 11.69 -1.43
C GLN A 60 13.93 10.70 -1.87
N HIS A 61 14.08 9.41 -1.55
CA HIS A 61 13.07 8.40 -1.87
C HIS A 61 11.74 8.62 -1.12
N GLN A 62 11.80 9.04 0.16
CA GLN A 62 10.61 9.40 0.93
C GLN A 62 9.92 10.65 0.38
N ILE A 63 10.70 11.64 -0.05
CA ILE A 63 10.20 12.87 -0.69
C ILE A 63 9.50 12.55 -2.01
N GLU A 64 10.10 11.72 -2.86
CA GLU A 64 9.47 11.29 -4.12
C GLU A 64 8.18 10.50 -3.88
N ALA A 65 8.18 9.59 -2.90
CA ALA A 65 6.99 8.85 -2.52
C ALA A 65 5.88 9.78 -1.99
N PHE A 66 6.22 10.76 -1.15
CA PHE A 66 5.25 11.75 -0.68
C PHE A 66 4.70 12.58 -1.84
N ASN A 67 5.55 13.10 -2.72
CA ASN A 67 5.13 13.98 -3.81
C ASN A 67 4.15 13.27 -4.76
N LEU A 68 4.41 11.99 -5.07
CA LEU A 68 3.48 11.17 -5.84
C LEU A 68 2.13 11.02 -5.12
N LEU A 69 2.16 10.63 -3.84
CA LEU A 69 0.94 10.44 -3.05
C LEU A 69 0.16 11.74 -2.86
N ASN A 70 0.83 12.87 -2.63
CA ASN A 70 0.24 14.19 -2.41
C ASN A 70 -0.42 14.75 -3.68
N THR A 71 0.24 14.60 -4.82
CA THR A 71 -0.34 14.95 -6.13
C THR A 71 -1.62 14.16 -6.35
N PHE A 72 -1.59 12.86 -6.04
CA PHE A 72 -2.74 11.99 -6.15
C PHE A 72 -3.86 12.34 -5.14
N ALA A 73 -3.50 12.61 -3.88
CA ALA A 73 -4.42 13.06 -2.83
C ALA A 73 -5.17 14.33 -3.24
N THR A 74 -4.43 15.31 -3.77
CA THR A 74 -4.98 16.57 -4.26
C THR A 74 -5.97 16.34 -5.39
N SER A 75 -5.66 15.46 -6.35
CA SER A 75 -6.59 15.11 -7.43
C SER A 75 -7.88 14.43 -6.95
N CYS A 76 -7.81 13.77 -5.79
CA CYS A 76 -8.96 13.15 -5.15
C CYS A 76 -9.67 14.10 -4.16
N ASN A 77 -9.16 15.29 -3.87
CA ASN A 77 -9.62 16.12 -2.75
C ASN A 77 -9.62 15.33 -1.41
N LEU A 78 -8.55 14.57 -1.16
CA LEU A 78 -8.35 13.85 0.09
C LEU A 78 -7.23 14.50 0.92
N PRO A 79 -7.38 14.55 2.25
CA PRO A 79 -6.28 14.93 3.13
C PRO A 79 -5.15 13.90 3.04
N ILE A 80 -3.93 14.36 3.35
CA ILE A 80 -2.74 13.53 3.43
C ILE A 80 -1.99 13.80 4.75
N LYS A 81 -1.38 12.77 5.31
CA LYS A 81 -0.46 12.90 6.45
C LYS A 81 0.87 12.20 6.16
N VAL A 82 1.95 12.75 6.68
CA VAL A 82 3.23 12.06 6.84
C VAL A 82 3.32 11.58 8.27
N ILE A 83 3.59 10.30 8.47
CA ILE A 83 3.67 9.66 9.78
C ILE A 83 5.01 8.95 9.87
N LYS A 84 5.86 9.35 10.82
CA LYS A 84 7.18 8.76 11.06
C LYS A 84 7.22 8.19 12.47
N PHE A 85 7.60 6.92 12.60
CA PHE A 85 7.72 6.23 13.89
C PHE A 85 9.09 5.58 14.04
N ASN A 86 9.53 5.42 15.28
CA ASN A 86 10.80 4.77 15.59
C ASN A 86 10.63 3.23 15.60
N THR A 87 11.47 2.51 14.87
CA THR A 87 11.41 1.04 14.76
C THR A 87 12.16 0.30 15.85
N ASP A 88 13.02 1.00 16.60
CA ASP A 88 13.97 0.38 17.55
C ASP A 88 13.45 0.41 19.00
N VAL A 89 12.33 1.09 19.24
CA VAL A 89 11.70 1.24 20.56
C VAL A 89 10.20 0.93 20.48
N GLU A 90 9.56 0.75 21.63
CA GLU A 90 8.10 0.70 21.70
C GLU A 90 7.51 2.03 21.24
N ILE A 91 6.47 1.99 20.41
CA ILE A 91 5.88 3.21 19.84
C ILE A 91 4.99 3.85 20.91
N GLU A 92 5.53 4.85 21.61
CA GLU A 92 4.76 5.73 22.50
C GLU A 92 4.38 7.03 21.78
N ASN A 93 5.36 7.65 21.13
CA ASN A 93 5.22 8.88 20.35
C ASN A 93 5.58 8.65 18.88
N ILE A 94 5.03 9.49 18.03
CA ILE A 94 5.25 9.51 16.59
C ILE A 94 5.35 10.94 16.09
N LYS A 95 5.99 11.12 14.94
CA LYS A 95 6.06 12.39 14.23
C LYS A 95 4.99 12.46 13.14
N VAL A 96 4.18 13.51 13.15
CA VAL A 96 3.10 13.72 12.18
C VAL A 96 3.17 15.12 11.57
N ALA A 97 3.05 15.18 10.24
CA ALA A 97 3.00 16.42 9.47
C ALA A 97 1.94 16.35 8.37
N ASP A 98 1.47 17.51 7.90
CA ASP A 98 0.61 17.63 6.70
C ASP A 98 1.42 17.59 5.41
N ASN A 99 2.70 17.94 5.47
CA ASN A 99 3.61 17.92 4.34
C ASN A 99 4.99 17.39 4.75
N ILE A 100 5.71 16.79 3.81
CA ILE A 100 7.07 16.31 4.09
C ILE A 100 8.09 17.45 4.27
N THR A 101 7.78 18.66 3.82
CA THR A 101 8.65 19.84 4.02
C THR A 101 8.34 20.62 5.29
N THR A 102 7.26 20.28 6.00
CA THR A 102 6.90 20.94 7.27
C THR A 102 7.50 20.19 8.44
N GLU A 103 7.95 20.94 9.46
CA GLU A 103 8.42 20.35 10.71
C GLU A 103 7.31 19.49 11.33
N PRO A 104 7.56 18.21 11.62
CA PRO A 104 6.54 17.33 12.17
C PRO A 104 6.30 17.63 13.65
N ASN A 105 5.04 17.53 14.07
CA ASN A 105 4.70 17.53 15.49
C ASN A 105 4.93 16.14 16.05
N GLU A 106 5.58 16.05 17.21
CA GLU A 106 5.63 14.81 17.97
C GLU A 106 4.34 14.68 18.80
N ILE A 107 3.62 13.59 18.58
CA ILE A 107 2.31 13.33 19.19
C ILE A 107 2.23 11.89 19.68
N THR A 108 1.32 11.65 20.61
CA THR A 108 0.95 10.32 21.07
C THR A 108 0.09 9.57 20.04
N LEU A 109 0.00 8.26 20.22
CA LEU A 109 -0.92 7.42 19.44
C LEU A 109 -2.40 7.77 19.66
N ALA A 110 -2.75 8.31 20.83
CA ALA A 110 -4.10 8.78 21.11
C ALA A 110 -4.45 10.02 20.27
N GLU A 111 -3.52 10.97 20.17
CA GLU A 111 -3.68 12.16 19.33
C GLU A 111 -3.72 11.79 17.83
N LEU A 112 -2.94 10.79 17.40
CA LEU A 112 -3.06 10.27 16.02
C LEU A 112 -4.47 9.74 15.73
N ARG A 113 -5.04 8.99 16.67
CA ARG A 113 -6.42 8.49 16.54
C ARG A 113 -7.40 9.65 16.43
N ASP A 114 -7.21 10.72 17.19
CA ASP A 114 -8.07 11.89 17.15
C ASP A 114 -7.94 12.63 15.81
N ILE A 115 -6.74 12.73 15.23
CA ILE A 115 -6.53 13.20 13.84
C ILE A 115 -7.31 12.34 12.85
N PHE A 116 -7.26 11.01 12.98
CA PHE A 116 -8.02 10.12 12.10
C PHE A 116 -9.52 10.34 12.23
N SER A 117 -10.03 10.49 13.46
CA SER A 117 -11.43 10.81 13.73
C SER A 117 -11.88 12.11 13.06
N GLN A 118 -11.07 13.17 13.18
CA GLN A 118 -11.33 14.48 12.57
C GLN A 118 -11.40 14.42 11.04
N ASN A 119 -10.69 13.47 10.41
CA ASN A 119 -10.76 13.21 8.98
C ASN A 119 -11.92 12.27 8.59
N GLY A 120 -12.87 12.02 9.51
CA GLY A 120 -14.07 11.25 9.24
C GLY A 120 -13.87 9.73 9.22
N LEU A 121 -12.77 9.23 9.78
CA LEU A 121 -12.57 7.80 9.98
C LEU A 121 -13.34 7.32 11.21
N PRO A 122 -14.02 6.15 11.14
CA PRO A 122 -14.83 5.61 12.23
C PRO A 122 -13.96 4.91 13.29
N VAL A 123 -13.02 5.67 13.86
CA VAL A 123 -12.11 5.15 14.89
C VAL A 123 -12.87 4.87 16.18
N SER A 124 -12.54 3.77 16.84
CA SER A 124 -13.11 3.41 18.14
C SER A 124 -12.04 2.75 19.01
N ASN A 125 -12.27 2.72 20.33
CA ASN A 125 -11.38 2.07 21.30
C ASN A 125 -11.53 0.55 21.32
N THR A 126 -11.71 -0.06 20.16
CA THR A 126 -11.89 -1.52 20.02
C THR A 126 -10.86 -2.10 19.05
N SER A 127 -10.55 -3.38 19.22
CA SER A 127 -9.65 -4.10 18.32
C SER A 127 -10.27 -4.24 16.92
N THR A 128 -9.50 -3.91 15.88
CA THR A 128 -9.88 -4.12 14.47
C THR A 128 -10.01 -5.63 14.16
N ALA A 129 -10.70 -5.98 13.06
CA ALA A 129 -10.92 -7.36 12.66
C ALA A 129 -9.98 -7.82 11.53
N LYS A 130 -9.10 -8.77 11.89
CA LYS A 130 -8.57 -9.92 11.12
C LYS A 130 -7.30 -9.82 10.24
N TYR A 131 -6.68 -11.01 10.19
CA TYR A 131 -5.63 -11.67 9.39
C TYR A 131 -4.15 -11.29 9.56
N LEU A 132 -3.42 -12.20 10.25
CA LEU A 132 -1.99 -12.41 10.09
C LEU A 132 -1.73 -12.96 8.68
N ASN A 133 -1.30 -12.12 7.75
CA ASN A 133 -0.40 -12.59 6.70
C ASN A 133 1.03 -12.36 7.21
N ASP A 134 1.57 -13.47 7.70
CA ASP A 134 2.89 -13.62 8.27
C ASP A 134 3.96 -13.26 7.22
N ARG A 135 4.58 -12.08 7.38
CA ARG A 135 6.05 -11.88 7.29
C ARG A 135 6.57 -10.45 7.46
N THR A 136 5.74 -9.41 7.58
CA THR A 136 6.20 -8.06 7.97
C THR A 136 5.08 -7.24 8.62
N SER A 137 4.57 -7.67 9.78
CA SER A 137 3.72 -6.79 10.60
C SER A 137 4.61 -5.80 11.36
N SER A 138 4.80 -4.59 10.83
CA SER A 138 5.46 -3.50 11.57
C SER A 138 4.69 -3.18 12.85
N ALA A 139 5.37 -2.57 13.82
CA ALA A 139 4.73 -2.13 15.07
C ALA A 139 3.55 -1.18 14.80
N TYR A 140 3.65 -0.32 13.78
CA TYR A 140 2.55 0.53 13.33
C TYR A 140 1.32 -0.28 12.85
N HIS A 141 1.52 -1.27 11.98
CA HIS A 141 0.43 -2.15 11.54
C HIS A 141 -0.22 -2.92 12.69
N LYS A 142 0.56 -3.31 13.71
CA LYS A 142 0.03 -3.93 14.92
C LYS A 142 -0.80 -2.92 15.73
N TRP A 143 -0.30 -1.71 15.91
CA TRP A 143 -1.02 -0.66 16.61
C TRP A 143 -2.35 -0.32 15.93
N GLN A 144 -2.33 -0.07 14.61
CA GLN A 144 -3.54 0.20 13.83
C GLN A 144 -4.58 -0.88 14.08
N ARG A 145 -4.14 -2.15 14.07
CA ARG A 145 -5.03 -3.28 14.30
C ARG A 145 -5.60 -3.35 15.72
N GLY A 146 -4.85 -2.91 16.73
CA GLY A 146 -5.31 -2.91 18.11
C GLY A 146 -6.25 -1.77 18.47
N HIS A 147 -6.16 -0.63 17.77
CA HIS A 147 -6.62 0.66 18.32
C HIS A 147 -7.49 1.51 17.40
N LEU A 148 -7.67 1.14 16.13
CA LEU A 148 -8.46 1.94 15.18
C LEU A 148 -9.89 1.43 14.93
N GLY A 149 -10.29 0.30 15.52
CA GLY A 149 -11.66 -0.22 15.41
C GLY A 149 -12.01 -0.95 14.10
N ARG A 150 -12.91 -1.94 14.19
CA ARG A 150 -13.32 -2.81 13.06
C ARG A 150 -14.02 -2.11 11.91
N ALA A 151 -14.52 -0.90 12.14
CA ALA A 151 -15.19 -0.11 11.14
C ALA A 151 -14.22 0.55 10.15
N LEU A 152 -12.93 0.65 10.50
CA LEU A 152 -11.90 1.21 9.63
C LEU A 152 -11.44 0.17 8.58
N THR A 153 -11.27 0.62 7.34
CA THR A 153 -10.62 -0.15 6.27
C THR A 153 -9.31 0.54 5.93
N VAL A 154 -8.22 -0.22 5.81
CA VAL A 154 -6.90 0.31 5.41
C VAL A 154 -6.30 -0.59 4.34
N SER A 155 -5.62 0.01 3.37
CA SER A 155 -4.93 -0.72 2.31
C SER A 155 -3.66 -0.01 1.89
N ASP A 156 -2.62 -0.80 1.65
CA ASP A 156 -1.36 -0.33 1.09
C ASP A 156 -1.55 -0.09 -0.41
N ILE A 157 -0.81 0.87 -0.97
CA ILE A 157 -0.65 1.01 -2.41
C ILE A 157 0.67 0.34 -2.80
N ASP A 158 0.58 -0.87 -3.36
CA ASP A 158 1.78 -1.66 -3.67
C ASP A 158 2.58 -1.07 -4.83
N LEU A 159 1.91 -0.77 -5.95
CA LEU A 159 2.58 -0.38 -7.19
C LEU A 159 1.77 0.63 -8.00
N TRP A 160 2.43 1.72 -8.37
CA TRP A 160 1.91 2.71 -9.31
C TRP A 160 2.44 2.43 -10.71
N LYS A 161 1.56 2.57 -11.70
CA LYS A 161 1.91 2.73 -13.12
C LYS A 161 1.66 4.16 -13.53
N LEU A 162 2.66 4.78 -14.13
CA LEU A 162 2.63 6.14 -14.64
C LEU A 162 2.50 6.15 -16.17
N THR A 163 1.88 7.20 -16.70
CA THR A 163 1.99 7.56 -18.11
C THR A 163 3.42 8.03 -18.43
N PRO A 164 3.81 8.14 -19.71
CA PRO A 164 5.08 8.75 -20.10
C PRO A 164 5.26 10.19 -19.58
N THR A 165 4.15 10.89 -19.30
CA THR A 165 4.16 12.25 -18.74
C THR A 165 4.26 12.28 -17.20
N GLY A 166 4.37 11.12 -16.54
CA GLY A 166 4.49 11.03 -15.08
C GLY A 166 3.17 11.06 -14.31
N THR A 167 2.02 11.10 -14.99
CA THR A 167 0.71 11.08 -14.34
C THR A 167 0.34 9.64 -13.96
N VAL A 168 -0.32 9.45 -12.82
CA VAL A 168 -0.81 8.13 -12.42
C VAL A 168 -1.85 7.62 -13.42
N GLN A 169 -1.60 6.44 -13.98
CA GLN A 169 -2.50 5.75 -14.91
C GLN A 169 -3.27 4.62 -14.22
N ARG A 170 -2.61 3.92 -13.31
CA ARG A 170 -3.14 2.69 -12.70
C ARG A 170 -2.45 2.39 -11.37
N ILE A 171 -3.23 1.86 -10.43
CA ILE A 171 -2.74 1.20 -9.22
C ILE A 171 -2.77 -0.31 -9.47
N TYR A 172 -1.74 -1.00 -8.99
CA TYR A 172 -1.71 -2.45 -8.92
C TYR A 172 -1.58 -2.89 -7.47
N GLU A 173 -2.49 -3.78 -7.04
CA GLU A 173 -2.33 -4.62 -5.86
C GLU A 173 -1.51 -5.86 -6.26
N LEU A 174 -0.44 -6.16 -5.53
CA LEU A 174 0.43 -7.29 -5.79
C LEU A 174 0.08 -8.47 -4.86
N LYS A 175 -0.22 -9.62 -5.46
CA LYS A 175 -0.47 -10.87 -4.74
C LYS A 175 0.50 -11.95 -5.18
N ARG A 176 0.83 -12.83 -4.25
CA ARG A 176 1.71 -13.98 -4.51
C ARG A 176 1.43 -15.10 -3.54
N SER A 177 1.46 -16.33 -4.04
CA SER A 177 1.28 -17.51 -3.21
C SER A 177 1.89 -18.73 -3.89
N TYR A 178 1.84 -19.88 -3.23
CA TYR A 178 2.32 -21.15 -3.78
C TYR A 178 1.31 -21.81 -4.74
N ILE A 179 0.12 -21.22 -4.91
CA ILE A 179 -0.94 -21.76 -5.76
C ILE A 179 -0.53 -21.56 -7.23
N ALA A 180 -0.68 -22.61 -8.02
CA ALA A 180 -0.39 -22.57 -9.45
C ALA A 180 -1.13 -21.41 -10.14
N ILE A 181 -0.47 -20.79 -11.13
CA ILE A 181 -0.95 -19.55 -11.78
C ILE A 181 -2.41 -19.66 -12.27
N GLY A 182 -2.79 -20.79 -12.86
CA GLY A 182 -4.16 -21.02 -13.34
C GLY A 182 -5.22 -21.07 -12.24
N ASN A 183 -4.85 -21.54 -11.05
CA ASN A 183 -5.78 -21.90 -9.98
C ASN A 183 -6.02 -20.78 -8.98
N TRP A 184 -5.10 -19.81 -8.88
CA TRP A 184 -5.26 -18.70 -7.93
C TRP A 184 -6.31 -17.71 -8.41
N ASN A 185 -7.19 -17.27 -7.51
CA ASN A 185 -8.15 -16.19 -7.73
C ASN A 185 -8.18 -15.26 -6.50
N PRO A 186 -8.53 -13.97 -6.67
CA PRO A 186 -8.64 -13.03 -5.57
C PRO A 186 -9.60 -13.52 -4.48
N TYR A 187 -9.16 -13.45 -3.22
CA TYR A 187 -9.92 -13.97 -2.09
C TYR A 187 -10.99 -12.99 -1.61
N PRO A 188 -12.21 -13.46 -1.29
CA PRO A 188 -13.26 -12.62 -0.70
C PRO A 188 -12.83 -11.88 0.57
N ASP A 189 -11.94 -12.47 1.36
CA ASP A 189 -11.41 -11.86 2.59
C ASP A 189 -10.65 -10.54 2.31
N ASP A 190 -10.07 -10.37 1.12
CA ASP A 190 -9.38 -9.15 0.69
C ASP A 190 -10.32 -8.14 0.01
N TYR A 191 -11.61 -8.47 -0.20
CA TYR A 191 -12.51 -7.62 -1.02
C TYR A 191 -12.74 -6.24 -0.43
N ARG A 192 -12.63 -6.07 0.89
CA ARG A 192 -12.72 -4.75 1.51
C ARG A 192 -11.55 -3.86 1.08
N ASN A 193 -10.34 -4.42 1.02
CA ASN A 193 -9.15 -3.72 0.56
C ASN A 193 -9.26 -3.36 -0.92
N PHE A 194 -9.66 -4.33 -1.75
CA PHE A 194 -9.87 -4.09 -3.18
C PHE A 194 -10.98 -3.07 -3.45
N ARG A 195 -12.05 -3.07 -2.64
CA ARG A 195 -13.13 -2.09 -2.74
C ARG A 195 -12.65 -0.69 -2.37
N LEU A 196 -11.84 -0.55 -1.32
CA LEU A 196 -11.27 0.73 -0.90
C LEU A 196 -10.36 1.30 -2.00
N LEU A 197 -9.43 0.50 -2.51
CA LEU A 197 -8.55 0.92 -3.62
C LEU A 197 -9.35 1.19 -4.89
N SER A 198 -10.42 0.44 -5.17
CA SER A 198 -11.28 0.65 -6.33
C SER A 198 -12.04 1.98 -6.23
N ALA A 199 -12.55 2.32 -5.04
CA ALA A 199 -13.22 3.59 -4.80
C ALA A 199 -12.26 4.76 -5.03
N LEU A 200 -11.04 4.66 -4.51
CA LEU A 200 -9.98 5.65 -4.72
C LEU A 200 -9.61 5.78 -6.21
N ALA A 201 -9.38 4.65 -6.90
CA ALA A 201 -9.05 4.65 -8.33
C ALA A 201 -10.16 5.28 -9.18
N ASN A 202 -11.42 4.98 -8.86
CA ASN A 202 -12.58 5.55 -9.55
C ASN A 202 -12.72 7.06 -9.29
N GLN A 203 -12.44 7.53 -8.07
CA GLN A 203 -12.43 8.95 -7.72
C GLN A 203 -11.38 9.74 -8.53
N ALA A 204 -10.22 9.13 -8.79
CA ALA A 204 -9.16 9.71 -9.62
C ALA A 204 -9.30 9.41 -11.13
N ASN A 205 -10.35 8.70 -11.56
CA ASN A 205 -10.53 8.23 -12.94
C ASN A 205 -9.32 7.46 -13.50
N ILE A 206 -8.71 6.60 -12.67
CA ILE A 206 -7.61 5.70 -13.04
C ILE A 206 -8.06 4.23 -12.93
N ARG A 207 -7.21 3.32 -13.38
CA ARG A 207 -7.49 1.87 -13.32
C ARG A 207 -6.97 1.26 -12.02
N LEU A 208 -7.64 0.22 -11.52
CA LEU A 208 -7.10 -0.70 -10.52
C LEU A 208 -6.94 -2.10 -11.12
N GLY A 209 -5.78 -2.71 -10.88
CA GLY A 209 -5.55 -4.11 -11.21
C GLY A 209 -5.04 -4.92 -10.03
N ILE A 210 -5.29 -6.23 -10.06
CA ILE A 210 -4.60 -7.20 -9.19
C ILE A 210 -3.61 -7.96 -10.07
N VAL A 211 -2.37 -8.03 -9.61
CA VAL A 211 -1.28 -8.73 -10.29
C VAL A 211 -0.87 -9.90 -9.41
N TYR A 212 -0.93 -11.09 -9.98
CA TYR A 212 -0.57 -12.32 -9.28
C TYR A 212 0.60 -13.01 -9.96
N ASN A 213 1.63 -13.34 -9.18
CA ASN A 213 2.73 -14.19 -9.59
C ASN A 213 2.93 -15.36 -8.61
N VAL A 214 3.51 -16.45 -9.08
CA VAL A 214 3.71 -17.65 -8.24
C VAL A 214 4.95 -17.45 -7.38
N ARG A 215 4.88 -17.88 -6.13
CA ARG A 215 6.03 -18.01 -5.24
C ARG A 215 6.47 -19.47 -5.20
N LYS A 216 7.73 -19.75 -5.51
CA LYS A 216 8.34 -21.07 -5.42
C LYS A 216 8.99 -21.23 -4.04
N THR A 217 8.85 -22.43 -3.46
CA THR A 217 9.47 -22.80 -2.17
C THR A 217 10.60 -23.80 -2.32
N LYS A 218 10.67 -24.50 -3.46
CA LYS A 218 11.67 -25.53 -3.76
C LYS A 218 12.09 -25.43 -5.24
N PRO A 219 13.35 -25.73 -5.59
CA PRO A 219 14.47 -26.00 -4.68
C PRO A 219 14.92 -24.74 -3.93
N ASN A 220 14.63 -23.55 -4.47
CA ASN A 220 14.93 -22.26 -3.87
C ASN A 220 13.64 -21.49 -3.58
N PHE A 221 13.67 -20.65 -2.54
CA PHE A 221 12.58 -19.73 -2.24
C PHE A 221 12.72 -18.48 -3.11
N ASN A 222 11.90 -18.35 -4.14
CA ASN A 222 11.90 -17.19 -5.05
C ASN A 222 10.51 -16.91 -5.63
N ASP A 223 10.28 -15.67 -6.05
CA ASP A 223 9.08 -15.29 -6.80
C ASP A 223 9.32 -15.55 -8.31
N ASP A 224 8.40 -16.27 -8.96
CA ASP A 224 8.40 -16.55 -10.39
C ASP A 224 7.45 -15.60 -11.11
N ILE A 225 8.02 -14.70 -11.90
CA ILE A 225 7.31 -13.71 -12.71
C ILE A 225 7.28 -14.06 -14.20
N SER A 226 7.74 -15.25 -14.59
CA SER A 226 7.68 -15.71 -16.00
C SER A 226 6.24 -15.85 -16.52
N SER A 227 5.28 -16.00 -15.59
CA SER A 227 3.85 -15.92 -15.87
C SER A 227 3.17 -15.10 -14.79
N ILE A 228 2.41 -14.10 -15.23
CA ILE A 228 1.73 -13.12 -14.39
C ILE A 228 0.25 -13.13 -14.75
N LYS A 229 -0.62 -13.38 -13.77
CA LYS A 229 -2.07 -13.35 -13.93
C LYS A 229 -2.57 -11.96 -13.53
N VAL A 230 -3.30 -11.30 -14.42
CA VAL A 230 -3.77 -9.93 -14.21
C VAL A 230 -5.29 -9.89 -14.18
N PHE A 231 -5.84 -9.23 -13.17
CA PHE A 231 -7.27 -8.93 -13.06
C PHE A 231 -7.50 -7.43 -13.12
N LYS A 232 -8.63 -7.02 -13.70
CA LYS A 232 -9.16 -5.67 -13.55
C LYS A 232 -10.14 -5.65 -12.39
N VAL A 233 -10.12 -4.57 -11.61
CA VAL A 233 -10.99 -4.38 -10.45
C VAL A 233 -11.77 -3.09 -10.62
N ASP A 234 -13.09 -3.18 -10.53
CA ASP A 234 -14.00 -2.04 -10.47
C ASP A 234 -15.27 -2.46 -9.72
N PHE A 235 -15.38 -2.05 -8.45
CA PHE A 235 -16.52 -2.40 -7.59
C PHE A 235 -17.82 -1.66 -7.95
N THR A 236 -17.80 -0.79 -8.97
CA THR A 236 -19.02 -0.22 -9.57
C THR A 236 -19.65 -1.14 -10.63
N LYS A 237 -18.98 -2.23 -11.01
CA LYS A 237 -19.40 -3.18 -12.04
C LYS A 237 -19.75 -4.55 -11.46
N THR A 238 -20.50 -5.31 -12.25
CA THR A 238 -20.85 -6.70 -11.96
C THR A 238 -20.38 -7.63 -13.09
N PRO A 239 -19.55 -8.65 -12.83
CA PRO A 239 -18.77 -8.84 -11.60
C PRO A 239 -17.70 -7.74 -11.42
N PRO A 240 -17.30 -7.44 -10.16
CA PRO A 240 -16.37 -6.35 -9.85
C PRO A 240 -14.91 -6.69 -10.17
N ILE A 241 -14.57 -7.98 -10.24
CA ILE A 241 -13.23 -8.46 -10.56
C ILE A 241 -13.34 -9.34 -11.80
N LYS A 242 -12.54 -9.05 -12.81
CA LYS A 242 -12.52 -9.81 -14.07
C LYS A 242 -11.09 -10.15 -14.46
N LEU A 243 -10.84 -11.40 -14.83
CA LEU A 243 -9.57 -11.82 -15.42
C LEU A 243 -9.34 -11.03 -16.71
N VAL A 244 -8.17 -10.42 -16.82
CA VAL A 244 -7.71 -9.77 -18.05
C VAL A 244 -6.94 -10.78 -18.89
N GLY A 245 -6.03 -11.53 -18.27
CA GLY A 245 -5.27 -12.56 -18.95
C GLY A 245 -4.07 -13.03 -18.15
N PHE A 246 -3.25 -13.82 -18.84
CA PHE A 246 -1.93 -14.27 -18.40
C PHE A 246 -0.89 -13.63 -19.32
N TYR A 247 0.16 -13.11 -18.72
CA TYR A 247 1.24 -12.40 -19.41
C TYR A 247 2.57 -12.99 -19.00
N ASP A 248 3.54 -12.96 -19.90
CA ASP A 248 4.94 -13.07 -19.47
C ASP A 248 5.38 -11.73 -18.85
N THR A 249 6.62 -11.70 -18.33
CA THR A 249 7.18 -10.51 -17.69
C THR A 249 7.08 -9.27 -18.60
N ASN A 250 7.55 -9.39 -19.84
CA ASN A 250 7.57 -8.27 -20.79
C ASN A 250 6.17 -7.81 -21.16
N GLY A 251 5.26 -8.75 -21.42
CA GLY A 251 3.86 -8.48 -21.72
C GLY A 251 3.20 -7.68 -20.61
N PHE A 252 3.42 -8.03 -19.34
CA PHE A 252 2.86 -7.29 -18.21
C PHE A 252 3.39 -5.85 -18.11
N PHE A 253 4.71 -5.64 -18.21
CA PHE A 253 5.29 -4.31 -18.06
C PHE A 253 4.94 -3.35 -19.21
N ASN A 254 4.48 -3.90 -20.34
CA ASN A 254 3.98 -3.17 -21.51
C ASN A 254 2.45 -2.86 -21.50
N LEU A 255 1.69 -3.28 -20.47
CA LEU A 255 0.26 -2.97 -20.28
C LEU A 255 -0.02 -1.56 -19.73
#